data_AF-A0A2E4M2T1-F1
#
_entry.id   AF-A0A2E4M2T1-F1
#
_cell.length_a   1.000
_cell.length_b   1.000
_cell.length_c   1.000
_cell.angle_alpha   90.00
_cell.angle_beta   90.00
_cell.angle_gamma   90.00
#
_symmetry.space_group_name_H-M   'P 1'
#
loop_
_entity.id
_entity.type
_entity.pdbx_description
1 polymer ?
#
loop_
_entity_poly.entity_id
_entity_poly.type
_entity_poly.pdbx_seq_one_letter_code
_entity_poly.pdbx_strand_id
1 'polypeptide(L)' 'MHFYEFGNEWELYDLKKDPDEVTNIYNKPKHSKLIESLKTDLRGLQEFYEDDSDISEKPKQWQAEQRKLTSK' A
#
# COMPACT_ATOMS: atom_id res chain seq x y z
N MET A 1 3.11 -3.02 0.92
CA MET A 1 3.35 -1.58 0.73
C MET A 1 2.00 -0.86 0.57
N HIS A 2 1.87 0.39 1.02
CA HIS A 2 0.70 1.23 0.76
C HIS A 2 1.16 2.62 0.34
N PHE A 3 0.62 3.10 -0.78
CA PHE A 3 0.93 4.43 -1.30
C PHE A 3 -0.17 5.42 -0.91
N TYR A 4 -0.06 5.98 0.29
CA TYR A 4 -1.06 6.87 0.90
C TYR A 4 -1.45 8.06 0.01
N GLU A 5 -0.49 8.65 -0.71
CA GLU A 5 -0.72 9.83 -1.55
C GLU A 5 -1.56 9.54 -2.80
N PHE A 6 -1.61 8.28 -3.25
CA PHE A 6 -2.35 7.80 -4.42
C PHE A 6 -3.64 7.06 -4.03
N GLY A 7 -4.06 7.21 -2.78
CA GLY A 7 -5.28 6.62 -2.26
C GLY A 7 -5.16 5.15 -1.91
N ASN A 8 -6.07 4.32 -2.39
CA ASN A 8 -6.16 2.90 -2.01
C ASN A 8 -5.23 1.98 -2.82
N GLU A 9 -3.98 2.40 -3.06
CA GLU A 9 -3.00 1.62 -3.80
C GLU A 9 -2.13 0.79 -2.86
N TRP A 10 -2.56 -0.47 -2.66
CA TRP A 10 -1.88 -1.45 -1.83
C TRP A 10 -1.12 -2.47 -2.68
N GLU A 11 0.02 -2.88 -2.16
CA GLU A 11 0.82 -3.97 -2.70
C GLU A 11 1.11 -5.00 -1.62
N LEU A 12 1.06 -6.26 -2.02
CA LEU A 12 1.37 -7.40 -1.17
C LEU A 12 2.28 -8.33 -1.97
N TYR A 13 3.35 -8.80 -1.33
CA TYR A 13 4.36 -9.68 -1.92
C TYR A 13 4.58 -10.91 -1.04
N ASP A 14 4.85 -12.05 -1.68
CA ASP A 14 5.29 -13.26 -0.99
C ASP A 14 6.81 -13.33 -1.07
N LEU A 15 7.51 -12.71 -0.12
CA LEU A 15 8.97 -12.62 -0.12
C LEU A 15 9.69 -13.98 -0.13
N LYS A 16 9.01 -15.08 0.22
CA LYS A 16 9.60 -16.43 0.13
C LYS A 16 9.65 -16.94 -1.31
N LYS A 17 8.70 -16.52 -2.15
CA LYS A 17 8.60 -16.94 -3.57
C LYS A 17 9.04 -15.87 -4.54
N ASP A 18 8.95 -14.62 -4.12
CA ASP A 18 9.20 -13.41 -4.89
C ASP A 18 10.04 -12.45 -4.04
N PRO A 19 11.33 -12.80 -3.78
CA PRO A 19 12.21 -12.00 -2.94
C PRO A 19 12.52 -10.62 -3.54
N ASP A 20 12.34 -10.47 -4.86
CA ASP A 20 12.58 -9.24 -5.60
C ASP A 20 11.31 -8.35 -5.71
N GLU A 21 10.22 -8.71 -5.03
CA GLU A 21 8.96 -7.94 -4.95
C GLU A 21 8.37 -7.56 -6.32
N VAL A 22 8.47 -8.45 -7.31
CA VAL A 22 8.06 -8.16 -8.69
C VAL A 22 6.56 -8.37 -8.90
N THR A 23 5.97 -9.34 -8.20
CA THR A 23 4.60 -9.81 -8.42
C THR A 23 3.67 -9.36 -7.31
N ASN A 24 2.95 -8.26 -7.54
CA ASN A 24 1.90 -7.81 -6.62
C ASN A 24 0.74 -8.81 -6.57
N ILE A 25 0.52 -9.43 -5.40
CA ILE A 25 -0.54 -10.41 -5.15
C ILE A 25 -1.74 -9.85 -4.37
N TYR A 26 -1.77 -8.55 -4.08
CA TYR A 26 -2.83 -7.91 -3.28
C TYR A 26 -4.23 -8.10 -3.90
N ASN A 27 -4.36 -8.02 -5.22
CA ASN A 27 -5.65 -8.13 -5.91
C ASN A 27 -6.18 -9.57 -6.04
N LYS A 28 -5.50 -10.58 -5.47
CA LYS A 28 -5.93 -11.98 -5.58
C LYS A 28 -6.92 -12.34 -4.46
N PRO A 29 -8.15 -12.79 -4.77
CA PRO A 29 -9.20 -13.04 -3.77
C PRO A 29 -8.84 -14.16 -2.76
N LYS A 30 -7.91 -15.05 -3.13
CA LYS A 30 -7.39 -16.08 -2.22
C LYS A 30 -6.71 -15.49 -0.97
N HIS A 31 -6.25 -14.25 -1.03
CA HIS A 31 -5.50 -13.60 0.04
C HIS A 31 -6.33 -12.61 0.87
N SER A 32 -7.64 -12.46 0.63
CA SER A 32 -8.46 -11.44 1.31
C SER A 32 -8.40 -11.52 2.84
N LYS A 33 -8.50 -12.73 3.42
CA LYS A 33 -8.40 -12.91 4.89
C LYS A 33 -7.02 -12.52 5.44
N LEU A 34 -5.96 -12.84 4.69
CA LEU A 34 -4.59 -12.46 5.06
C LEU A 34 -4.42 -10.95 4.99
N ILE A 35 -4.95 -10.32 3.94
CA ILE A 35 -4.91 -8.85 3.77
C ILE A 35 -5.63 -8.15 4.92
N GLU A 36 -6.81 -8.63 5.34
CA GLU A 36 -7.55 -8.08 6.47
C GLU A 36 -6.77 -8.19 7.79
N SER A 37 -6.14 -9.35 8.04
CA SER A 37 -5.28 -9.55 9.22
C SER A 37 -4.10 -8.56 9.20
N LEU A 38 -3.38 -8.47 8.09
CA LEU A 38 -2.22 -7.59 7.97
C LEU A 38 -2.58 -6.11 8.12
N LYS A 39 -3.74 -5.68 7.60
CA LYS A 39 -4.24 -4.32 7.81
C LYS A 39 -4.59 -4.04 9.27
N THR A 40 -5.13 -5.04 9.97
CA THR A 40 -5.44 -4.93 11.39
C THR A 40 -4.15 -4.81 12.22
N ASP A 41 -3.16 -5.66 11.92
CA ASP A 41 -1.85 -5.62 12.58
C ASP A 41 -1.14 -4.29 12.33
N LEU A 42 -1.17 -3.79 11.09
CA LEU A 42 -0.61 -2.50 10.74
C LEU A 42 -1.25 -1.36 11.54
N ARG A 43 -2.59 -1.34 11.64
CA ARG A 43 -3.30 -0.33 12.44
C ARG A 43 -2.87 -0.37 13.91
N GLY A 44 -2.76 -1.58 14.47
CA GLY A 44 -2.28 -1.76 15.85
C GLY A 44 -0.85 -1.25 16.04
N LEU A 45 0.02 -1.44 15.04
CA LEU A 45 1.39 -0.89 15.07
C LEU A 45 1.40 0.63 14.99
N GLN A 46 0.58 1.25 14.12
CA GLN A 46 0.46 2.71 14.03
C GLN A 46 0.00 3.31 15.36
N GLU A 47 -1.01 2.70 16.00
CA GLU A 47 -1.47 3.12 17.32
C GLU A 47 -0.39 2.92 18.39
N PHE A 48 0.32 1.79 18.38
CA PHE A 48 1.37 1.49 19.36
C PHE A 48 2.56 2.45 19.29
N TYR A 49 2.95 2.87 18.10
CA TYR A 49 4.05 3.80 17.88
C TYR A 49 3.60 5.28 17.86
N GLU A 50 2.32 5.56 18.15
CA GLU A 50 1.75 6.91 18.10
C GLU A 50 2.01 7.60 16.75
N ASP A 51 1.90 6.84 15.66
CA ASP A 51 2.16 7.33 14.30
C ASP A 51 1.11 8.36 13.89
N ASP A 52 1.51 9.63 13.88
CA ASP A 52 0.70 10.79 13.49
C ASP A 52 0.94 11.23 12.03
N SER A 53 1.57 10.37 11.23
CA SER A 53 1.85 10.64 9.82
C SER A 53 0.58 11.02 9.04
N ASP A 54 0.71 12.04 8.17
CA ASP A 54 -0.36 12.43 7.25
C ASP A 54 -0.52 11.36 6.15
N ILE A 55 -1.50 10.48 6.36
CA ILE A 55 -1.88 9.41 5.44
C ILE A 55 -2.99 9.82 4.45
N SER A 56 -3.27 11.12 4.32
CA SER A 56 -4.34 11.61 3.45
C SER A 56 -3.98 11.53 1.96
N GLU A 57 -4.97 11.19 1.13
CA GLU A 57 -4.79 11.16 -0.31
C GLU A 57 -4.54 12.58 -0.85
N LYS A 58 -3.53 12.76 -1.70
CA LYS A 58 -3.27 14.06 -2.33
C LYS A 58 -4.35 14.38 -3.37
N PRO A 59 -4.58 15.66 -3.72
CA PRO A 59 -5.57 16.03 -4.75
C PRO A 59 -5.31 15.33 -6.09
N LYS A 60 -6.38 14.95 -6.81
CA LYS A 60 -6.29 14.23 -8.10
C LYS A 60 -5.40 14.93 -9.14
N GLN A 61 -5.37 16.26 -9.15
CA GLN A 61 -4.52 17.03 -10.06
C GLN A 61 -3.04 16.76 -9.80
N TRP A 62 -2.63 16.77 -8.53
CA TRP A 62 -1.27 16.46 -8.12
C TRP A 62 -0.90 15.01 -8.46
N GLN A 63 -1.79 14.04 -8.17
CA GLN A 63 -1.57 12.63 -8.50
C GLN A 63 -1.35 12.43 -10.01
N ALA A 64 -2.13 13.11 -10.85
CA ALA A 64 -1.99 13.04 -12.31
C ALA A 64 -0.68 13.64 -12.82
N GLU A 65 -0.17 14.69 -12.18
CA GLU A 65 1.14 15.27 -12.51
C GLU A 65 2.29 14.31 -12.16
N GLN A 66 2.27 13.72 -10.96
CA GLN A 66 3.30 12.75 -10.55
C GLN A 66 3.35 11.55 -11.49
N ARG A 67 2.19 11.02 -11.90
CA ARG A 67 2.13 9.89 -12.85
C ARG A 67 2.63 10.22 -14.25
N LYS A 68 2.53 11.48 -14.70
CA LYS A 68 3.09 11.92 -15.98
C LYS A 68 4.62 12.01 -15.92
N LEU A 69 5.18 12.38 -14.78
CA LEU A 69 6.62 12.47 -14.58
C LEU A 69 7.30 11.10 -14.55
N THR A 70 6.61 10.07 -14.06
CA THR A 70 7.12 8.68 -13.99
C THR A 70 7.01 7.91 -15.31
N SER A 71 6.34 8.46 -16.33
CA SER A 71 6.06 7.78 -17.60
C SER A 71 7.05 8.13 -18.73
N LYS A 72 8.26 8.61 -18.40
CA LYS A 72 9.24 9.13 -19.38
C LYS A 72 10.54 8.33 -19.39
#